data_AF-A0A413JU87-F1
#
_entry.id   AF-A0A413JU87-F1
#
_cell.length_a   1.000
_cell.length_b   1.000
_cell.length_c   1.000
_cell.angle_alpha   90.00
_cell.angle_beta   90.00
_cell.angle_gamma   90.00
#
_symmetry.space_group_name_H-M   'P 1'
#
loop_
_entity.id
_entity.type
_entity.pdbx_description
1 polymer ?
#
loop_
_entity_poly.entity_id
_entity_poly.type
_entity_poly.pdbx_seq_one_letter_code
_entity_poly.pdbx_strand_id
1 'polypeptide(L)'
;MVDTNFYITRMQVYNLLGKENIDWKPRQDVNILGGINDSGKSTLLKYGYSLLHNGFLDAEQTEMAEGIEIEFLNGYKLNWKKEKRVCRICTGRRI
;
A
#
# COMPACT_ATOMS: atom_id res chain seq x y z
N MET A 1 1.91 -4.68 29.64
CA MET A 1 0.60 -4.35 29.06
C MET A 1 0.76 -4.33 27.56
N VAL A 2 -0.11 -5.00 26.81
CA VAL A 2 -0.13 -4.87 25.35
C VAL A 2 -0.73 -3.51 25.03
N ASP A 3 0.01 -2.66 24.33
CA ASP A 3 -0.52 -1.39 23.85
C ASP A 3 -1.66 -1.70 22.85
N THR A 4 -2.88 -1.29 23.16
CA THR A 4 -4.06 -1.52 22.30
C THR A 4 -4.25 -0.41 21.27
N ASN A 5 -3.29 0.51 21.17
CA ASN A 5 -3.38 1.66 20.30
C ASN A 5 -2.92 1.36 18.86
N PHE A 6 -3.88 1.29 17.94
CA PHE A 6 -3.65 1.07 16.52
C PHE A 6 -3.54 2.37 15.71
N TYR A 7 -2.99 3.45 16.29
CA TYR A 7 -2.65 4.63 15.48
C TYR A 7 -1.61 4.26 14.43
N ILE A 8 -1.87 4.65 13.18
CA ILE A 8 -0.90 4.52 12.09
C ILE A 8 0.26 5.46 12.38
N THR A 9 1.47 4.93 12.45
CA THR A 9 2.71 5.71 12.62
C THR A 9 3.44 5.90 11.31
N ARG A 10 3.21 4.99 10.34
CA ARG A 10 3.81 5.04 9.01
C ARG A 10 2.98 4.28 8.00
N MET A 11 2.90 4.82 6.79
CA MET A 11 2.36 4.16 5.62
C MET A 11 3.35 4.30 4.47
N GLN A 12 3.86 3.16 3.99
CA GLN A 12 4.68 3.09 2.80
C GLN A 12 3.88 2.51 1.66
N VAL A 13 3.99 3.11 0.47
CA VAL A 13 3.47 2.55 -0.77
C VAL A 13 4.59 2.46 -1.78
N TYR A 14 4.77 1.28 -2.37
CA TYR A 14 5.80 0.99 -3.33
C TYR A 14 5.27 1.05 -4.76
N ASN A 15 5.97 1.79 -5.60
CA ASN A 15 5.68 1.95 -7.03
C ASN A 15 4.23 2.40 -7.33
N LEU A 16 3.76 3.40 -6.58
CA LEU A 16 2.45 3.99 -6.80
C LEU A 16 2.36 4.59 -8.20
N LEU A 17 1.31 4.20 -8.94
CA LEU A 17 1.04 4.57 -10.33
C LEU A 17 2.24 4.30 -11.27
N GLY A 18 3.13 3.37 -10.91
CA GLY A 18 4.34 3.07 -11.66
C GLY A 18 5.42 4.16 -11.61
N LYS A 19 5.32 5.13 -10.69
CA LYS A 19 6.16 6.34 -10.69
C LYS A 19 6.95 6.53 -9.40
N GLU A 20 6.30 6.43 -8.25
CA GLU A 20 6.86 6.93 -7.00
C GLU A 20 6.68 5.96 -5.84
N ASN A 21 7.65 5.98 -4.93
CA ASN A 21 7.50 5.38 -3.61
C ASN A 21 7.05 6.47 -2.64
N ILE A 22 5.99 6.20 -1.88
CA ILE A 22 5.52 7.08 -0.82
C ILE A 22 5.99 6.54 0.51
N ASP A 23 6.59 7.41 1.32
CA ASP A 23 6.83 7.18 2.75
C ASP A 23 6.13 8.29 3.53
N TRP A 24 4.97 7.95 4.09
CA TRP A 24 4.15 8.90 4.83
C TRP A 24 4.15 8.56 6.32
N LYS A 25 4.54 9.55 7.15
CA LYS A 25 4.49 9.47 8.61
C LYS A 25 3.40 10.43 9.11
N PRO A 26 2.15 9.96 9.27
CA PRO A 26 1.06 10.82 9.69
C PRO A 26 1.29 11.34 11.11
N ARG A 27 0.87 12.58 11.35
CA ARG A 27 0.71 13.13 12.69
C ARG A 27 -0.62 12.67 13.28
N GLN A 28 -0.69 12.56 14.60
CA GLN A 28 -1.91 12.11 15.30
C GLN A 28 -3.05 13.13 15.26
N ASP A 29 -2.74 14.39 14.98
CA ASP A 29 -3.70 15.49 14.92
C ASP A 29 -4.27 15.67 13.51
N VAL A 30 -3.66 16.52 12.70
CA VAL A 30 -4.13 16.90 11.38
C VAL A 30 -2.99 16.71 10.38
N ASN A 31 -3.33 16.07 9.28
CA ASN A 31 -2.42 15.85 8.16
C ASN A 31 -2.90 16.63 6.95
N ILE A 32 -1.98 17.30 6.27
CA ILE A 32 -2.24 17.97 4.99
C ILE A 32 -1.55 17.15 3.90
N LEU A 33 -2.35 16.56 3.00
CA LEU A 33 -1.86 15.88 1.80
C LEU A 33 -1.87 16.88 0.63
N GLY A 34 -0.72 17.53 0.43
CA GLY A 34 -0.51 18.45 -0.69
C GLY A 34 -0.04 17.74 -1.96
N GLY A 35 -0.25 18.38 -3.12
CA GLY A 35 0.24 17.90 -4.43
C GLY A 35 -0.69 18.27 -5.58
N ILE A 36 -0.21 18.15 -6.81
CA ILE A 36 -1.03 18.38 -8.03
C ILE A 36 -2.17 17.36 -8.14
N ASN A 37 -3.21 17.67 -8.91
CA ASN A 37 -4.27 16.68 -9.18
C ASN A 37 -3.66 15.41 -9.80
N ASP A 38 -4.27 14.26 -9.51
CA ASP A 38 -3.80 12.93 -9.94
C ASP A 38 -2.41 12.51 -9.43
N SER A 39 -1.86 13.19 -8.42
CA SER A 39 -0.63 12.79 -7.73
C SER A 39 -0.79 11.58 -6.80
N GLY A 40 -1.96 10.93 -6.78
CA GLY A 40 -2.21 9.74 -5.95
C GLY A 40 -2.67 10.01 -4.51
N LYS A 41 -3.05 11.23 -4.15
CA LYS A 41 -3.55 11.57 -2.79
C LYS A 41 -4.74 10.72 -2.36
N SER A 42 -5.80 10.71 -3.17
CA SER A 42 -6.99 9.90 -2.91
C SER A 42 -6.67 8.41 -2.99
N THR A 43 -5.73 8.01 -3.85
CA THR A 43 -5.29 6.62 -4.00
C THR A 43 -4.63 6.11 -2.71
N LEU A 44 -3.71 6.88 -2.12
CA LEU A 44 -3.07 6.55 -0.84
C LEU A 44 -4.10 6.33 0.27
N LEU A 45 -5.07 7.24 0.40
CA LEU A 45 -6.13 7.12 1.40
C LEU A 45 -7.04 5.92 1.16
N LYS A 46 -7.42 5.66 -0.10
CA LYS A 46 -8.22 4.50 -0.49
C LYS A 46 -7.52 3.18 -0.14
N TYR A 47 -6.21 3.08 -0.32
CA TYR A 47 -5.46 1.89 0.08
C TYR A 47 -5.51 1.65 1.59
N GLY A 48 -5.26 2.70 2.39
CA GLY A 48 -5.38 2.64 3.83
C GLY A 48 -6.77 2.16 4.24
N TYR A 49 -7.82 2.74 3.66
CA TYR A 49 -9.19 2.33 3.91
C TYR A 49 -9.44 0.86 3.54
N SER A 50 -9.12 0.45 2.31
CA SER A 50 -9.38 -0.91 1.83
C SER A 50 -8.66 -1.98 2.67
N LEU A 51 -7.39 -1.79 3.00
CA LEU A 51 -6.63 -2.77 3.78
C LEU A 51 -7.08 -2.86 5.23
N LEU A 52 -7.40 -1.73 5.85
CA LEU A 52 -7.78 -1.68 7.27
C LEU A 52 -9.24 -2.04 7.51
N HIS A 53 -10.12 -1.74 6.55
CA HIS A 53 -11.56 -1.95 6.70
C HIS A 53 -12.05 -3.19 5.96
N ASN A 54 -11.63 -3.40 4.71
CA ASN A 54 -12.11 -4.51 3.89
C ASN A 54 -11.20 -5.74 3.99
N GLY A 55 -9.94 -5.55 4.39
CA GLY A 55 -8.92 -6.60 4.47
C GLY A 55 -8.29 -6.98 3.11
N PHE A 56 -8.74 -6.40 2.01
CA PHE A 56 -8.22 -6.64 0.67
C PHE A 56 -8.32 -5.41 -0.23
N LEU A 57 -7.56 -5.40 -1.32
CA LEU A 57 -7.58 -4.39 -2.37
C LEU A 57 -8.46 -4.85 -3.53
N ASP A 58 -9.19 -3.92 -4.13
CA ASP A 58 -9.91 -4.20 -5.38
C ASP A 58 -8.97 -4.30 -6.59
N ALA A 59 -9.49 -4.77 -7.72
CA ALA A 59 -8.68 -4.99 -8.93
C ALA A 59 -7.96 -3.71 -9.41
N GLU A 60 -8.65 -2.56 -9.40
CA GLU A 60 -8.07 -1.28 -9.80
C GLU A 60 -6.90 -0.90 -8.88
N GLN A 61 -7.10 -1.01 -7.57
CA GLN A 61 -6.09 -0.75 -6.56
C GLN A 61 -4.89 -1.72 -6.68
N THR A 62 -5.13 -2.99 -6.96
CA THR A 62 -4.02 -3.94 -7.12
C THR A 62 -3.12 -3.59 -8.29
N GLU A 63 -3.65 -2.99 -9.36
CA GLU A 63 -2.82 -2.58 -10.51
C GLU A 63 -1.97 -1.34 -10.24
N MET A 64 -2.43 -0.46 -9.35
CA MET A 64 -1.81 0.85 -9.12
C MET A 64 -0.59 0.84 -8.21
N ALA A 65 -0.30 -0.22 -7.45
CA ALA A 65 0.87 -0.31 -6.58
C ALA A 65 1.45 -1.73 -6.52
N GLU A 66 2.74 -1.85 -6.23
CA GLU A 66 3.42 -3.15 -6.08
C GLU A 66 3.42 -3.64 -4.62
N GLY A 67 3.26 -2.75 -3.64
CA GLY A 67 3.17 -3.13 -2.24
C GLY A 67 2.85 -1.98 -1.32
N ILE A 68 2.37 -2.31 -0.11
CA ILE A 68 2.00 -1.37 0.94
C ILE A 68 2.40 -1.95 2.29
N GLU A 69 3.02 -1.12 3.13
CA GLU A 69 3.31 -1.43 4.53
C GLU A 69 2.68 -0.36 5.42
N ILE A 70 1.93 -0.79 6.43
CA ILE A 70 1.32 0.08 7.44
C ILE A 70 1.87 -0.34 8.80
N GLU A 71 2.48 0.60 9.51
CA GLU A 71 3.00 0.42 10.86
C GLU A 71 2.07 1.10 11.86
N PHE A 72 1.87 0.44 13.00
CA PHE A 72 1.04 0.94 14.09
C PHE A 72 1.87 1.24 15.34
N LEU A 73 1.36 2.15 16.18
CA LEU A 73 2.02 2.57 17.41
C LEU A 73 2.31 1.41 18.36
N ASN A 74 1.38 0.47 18.46
CA ASN A 74 1.54 -0.74 19.27
C ASN A 74 2.51 -1.79 18.69
N GLY A 75 3.24 -1.47 17.62
CA GLY A 75 4.26 -2.33 17.02
C GLY A 75 3.72 -3.36 16.03
N TYR A 76 2.41 -3.42 15.82
CA TYR A 76 1.83 -4.25 14.75
C TYR A 76 2.19 -3.68 13.38
N LYS A 77 2.17 -4.57 12.38
CA LYS A 77 2.42 -4.20 10.99
C LYS A 77 1.46 -4.95 10.07
N LEU A 78 0.91 -4.24 9.08
CA LEU A 78 0.20 -4.82 7.95
C LEU A 78 1.10 -4.71 6.71
N ASN A 79 1.29 -5.82 6.02
CA ASN A 79 2.05 -5.87 4.77
C ASN A 79 1.18 -6.46 3.67
N TRP A 80 1.07 -5.74 2.56
CA TRP A 80 0.49 -6.22 1.32
C TRP A 80 1.53 -6.11 0.21
N LYS A 81 1.72 -7.16 -0.60
CA LYS A 81 2.65 -7.16 -1.74
C LYS A 81 2.04 -7.92 -2.90
N LYS A 82 2.19 -7.39 -4.11
CA LYS A 82 1.84 -8.08 -5.35
C LYS A 82 2.85 -9.20 -5.61
N GLU A 83 2.37 -10.43 -5.74
CA GLU A 83 3.20 -11.55 -6.20
C GLU A 83 3.03 -11.74 -7.71
N LYS A 84 4.10 -11.48 -8.47
CA LYS A 84 4.13 -11.81 -9.90
C LYS A 84 4.38 -13.31 -10.06
N ARG A 85 3.37 -14.06 -10.47
CA ARG A 85 3.58 -15.45 -10.93
C ARG A 85 4.33 -15.42 -12.25
N VAL A 86 5.60 -15.83 -12.26
CA VAL A 86 6.33 -16.11 -13.50
C VAL A 86 5.74 -17.39 -14.10
N CYS A 87 4.96 -17.27 -15.17
CA CYS A 87 4.55 -18.42 -15.96
C CYS A 87 5.78 -19.02 -16.65
N ARG A 88 6.24 -20.18 -16.20
CA ARG A 88 7.39 -20.90 -16.79
C ARG A 88 7.01 -21.81 -17.96
N ILE A 89 5.79 -21.75 -18.48
CA ILE A 89 5.30 -22.67 -19.52
C ILE A 89 5.37 -22.01 -20.90
N CYS A 90 6.58 -21.72 -21.41
CA CYS A 90 6.81 -21.35 -22.82
C CYS A 90 8.28 -21.58 -23.25
N THR A 91 8.92 -22.69 -22.87
CA THR A 91 10.21 -23.08 -23.48
C THR A 91 10.23 -24.58 -23.72
N GLY A 92 9.53 -25.02 -24.77
CA GLY A 92 9.45 -26.44 -25.09
C GLY A 92 8.72 -26.71 -26.40
N ARG A 93 9.29 -26.21 -27.51
CA ARG A 93 9.21 -26.78 -28.87
C ARG A 93 9.86 -25.81 -29.85
N ARG A 94 11.16 -25.99 -30.11
CA ARG A 94 11.67 -25.79 -31.46
C ARG A 94 11.81 -27.18 -32.05
N ILE A 95 11.02 -27.41 -33.09
CA ILE A 95 11.16 -28.55 -34.02
C ILE A 95 12.47 -28.34 -34.77
#